data_AF-A0A2K9UZP3-F1
#
_entry.id   AF-A0A2K9UZP3-F1
#
_cell.length_a   1.000
_cell.length_b   1.000
_cell.length_c   1.000
_cell.angle_alpha   90.00
_cell.angle_beta   90.00
_cell.angle_gamma   90.00
#
_symmetry.space_group_name_H-M   'P 1'
#
loop_
_entity.id
_entity.type
_entity.pdbx_description
1 polymer ?
#
loop_
_entity_poly.entity_id
_entity_poly.type
_entity_poly.pdbx_seq_one_letter_code
_entity_poly.pdbx_strand_id
1 'polypeptide(L)'
;MVVKNYQRNVQERINRKGASKEVVVKISGGAITRQGVRNSIDYMSRESELPVMSESGQVWKGDEIQEAKEHMIDRANDPQNVFDDKGKENKKVTQNIVFSPPVSAKVKPEDLLESVRKTMHKKYPNHRFVLGYHNDKKEHPHVHVVFRIRDNDGKRADIRKKDLREIRTGFCEELKMKGYDVKATHKQQHGLNQSIKDAHKTAPKRQKGVYEVVDVGYDHYQNDKTKPKQHFIKLKTLNKGVEKTYWGLILVS
;
A
#
# COMPACT_ATOMS: atom_id res chain seq x y z
N MET A 1 -1.71 22.41 21.34
CA MET A 1 -0.90 21.24 21.78
C MET A 1 -1.66 19.90 21.81
N VAL A 2 -3.00 19.85 21.72
CA VAL A 2 -3.80 18.62 21.89
C VAL A 2 -3.82 17.71 20.64
N VAL A 3 -3.72 18.27 19.43
CA VAL A 3 -3.85 17.53 18.16
C VAL A 3 -2.61 16.65 17.85
N LYS A 4 -1.40 17.09 18.22
CA LYS A 4 -0.15 16.34 18.01
C LYS A 4 -0.08 15.06 18.86
N ASN A 5 -0.68 15.07 20.06
CA ASN A 5 -0.69 13.91 20.95
C ASN A 5 -1.70 12.83 20.49
N TYR A 6 -2.75 13.19 19.77
CA TYR A 6 -3.72 12.23 19.24
C TYR A 6 -3.11 11.37 18.12
N GLN A 7 -2.40 11.98 17.16
CA GLN A 7 -1.74 11.25 16.07
C GLN A 7 -0.63 10.32 16.59
N ARG A 8 0.16 10.76 17.57
CA ARG A 8 1.21 9.95 18.21
C ARG A 8 0.66 8.70 18.90
N ASN A 9 -0.44 8.87 19.65
CA ASN A 9 -1.09 7.78 20.38
C ASN A 9 -1.78 6.76 19.45
N VAL A 10 -2.26 7.18 18.28
CA VAL A 10 -2.81 6.26 17.27
C VAL A 10 -1.69 5.44 16.63
N GLN A 11 -0.56 6.08 16.28
CA GLN A 11 0.61 5.40 15.73
C GLN A 11 1.23 4.39 16.73
N GLU A 12 1.31 4.75 18.02
CA GLU A 12 1.77 3.84 19.08
C GLU A 12 0.80 2.69 19.36
N ARG A 13 -0.52 2.91 19.24
CA ARG A 13 -1.52 1.84 19.42
C ARG A 13 -1.53 0.82 18.28
N ILE A 14 -1.20 1.22 17.05
CA ILE A 14 -1.01 0.30 15.92
C ILE A 14 0.19 -0.62 16.17
N ASN A 15 1.23 -0.13 16.86
CA ASN A 15 2.49 -0.85 17.03
C ASN A 15 2.60 -1.67 18.33
N ARG A 16 1.77 -1.44 19.36
CA ARG A 16 1.92 -2.10 20.68
C ARG A 16 1.18 -3.42 20.89
N LYS A 17 0.35 -3.90 19.96
CA LYS A 17 -0.32 -5.22 20.09
C LYS A 17 -0.42 -5.93 18.72
N GLY A 18 0.59 -6.72 18.41
CA GLY A 18 0.72 -7.48 17.16
C GLY A 18 1.11 -6.56 16.01
N ALA A 19 2.38 -6.60 15.57
CA ALA A 19 2.79 -5.84 14.40
C ALA A 19 1.92 -6.25 13.21
N SER A 20 1.07 -5.33 12.75
CA SER A 20 0.15 -5.57 11.64
C SER A 20 0.93 -6.15 10.46
N LYS A 21 0.39 -7.18 9.81
CA LYS A 21 0.97 -7.76 8.58
C LYS A 21 0.49 -7.01 7.34
N GLU A 22 -0.31 -5.97 7.50
CA GLU A 22 -0.97 -5.28 6.39
C GLU A 22 0.00 -4.41 5.58
N VAL A 23 0.02 -4.60 4.27
CA VAL A 23 0.68 -3.68 3.34
C VAL A 23 -0.18 -2.44 3.11
N VAL A 24 0.48 -1.32 2.83
CA VAL A 24 -0.17 -0.04 2.56
C VAL A 24 0.21 0.45 1.18
N VAL A 25 -0.80 0.90 0.43
CA VAL A 25 -0.64 1.65 -0.82
C VAL A 25 -1.47 2.92 -0.69
N LYS A 26 -0.84 4.08 -0.90
CA LYS A 26 -1.51 5.39 -0.81
C LYS A 26 -1.07 6.31 -1.94
N ILE A 27 -1.95 7.22 -2.32
CA ILE A 27 -1.61 8.36 -3.17
C ILE A 27 -1.06 9.47 -2.27
N SER A 28 0.10 10.03 -2.63
CA SER A 28 0.77 11.09 -1.84
C SER A 28 0.75 12.47 -2.50
N GLY A 29 0.43 12.56 -3.79
CA GLY A 29 0.45 13.82 -4.54
C GLY A 29 0.56 13.57 -6.03
N GLY A 30 0.94 14.58 -6.81
CA GLY A 30 1.19 14.46 -8.24
C GLY A 30 1.55 15.81 -8.85
N ALA A 31 2.07 15.81 -10.08
CA ALA A 31 2.46 17.03 -10.77
C ALA A 31 1.46 17.40 -11.87
N ILE A 32 1.35 18.70 -12.14
CA ILE A 32 0.55 19.28 -13.24
C ILE A 32 1.41 19.97 -14.30
N THR A 33 2.71 20.16 -14.04
CA THR A 33 3.68 20.78 -14.97
C THR A 33 4.94 19.93 -15.11
N ARG A 34 5.72 20.17 -16.16
CA ARG A 34 7.05 19.56 -16.36
C ARG A 34 7.95 19.76 -15.15
N GLN A 35 7.99 20.98 -14.61
CA GLN A 35 8.81 21.27 -13.44
C GLN A 35 8.34 20.50 -12.21
N GLY A 36 7.02 20.35 -12.02
CA GLY A 36 6.49 19.53 -10.92
C GLY A 36 6.88 18.06 -11.01
N VAL A 37 7.03 17.51 -12.23
CA VAL A 37 7.52 16.14 -12.43
C VAL A 37 8.98 16.04 -12.01
N ARG A 38 9.83 16.99 -12.45
CA ARG A 38 11.25 17.04 -12.04
C ARG A 38 11.39 17.12 -10.52
N ASN A 39 10.68 18.05 -9.89
CA ASN A 39 10.68 18.22 -8.43
C ASN A 39 10.22 16.95 -7.69
N SER A 40 9.30 16.17 -8.27
CA SER A 40 8.87 14.90 -7.65
C SER A 40 9.99 13.85 -7.68
N ILE A 41 10.80 13.83 -8.74
CA ILE A 41 11.95 12.92 -8.89
C ILE A 41 13.12 13.40 -8.03
N ASP A 42 13.36 14.71 -7.95
CA ASP A 42 14.35 15.30 -7.05
C ASP A 42 14.05 14.97 -5.59
N TYR A 43 12.80 15.15 -5.17
CA TYR A 43 12.35 14.75 -3.84
C TYR A 43 12.54 13.24 -3.58
N MET A 44 12.14 12.39 -4.53
CA MET A 44 12.27 10.94 -4.41
C MET A 44 13.73 10.46 -4.41
N SER A 45 14.61 11.13 -5.15
CA SER A 45 16.03 10.79 -5.20
C SER A 45 16.85 11.50 -4.12
N ARG A 46 16.24 12.35 -3.29
CA ARG A 46 16.94 13.26 -2.37
C ARG A 46 18.02 14.06 -3.08
N GLU A 47 17.62 14.81 -4.11
CA GLU A 47 18.55 15.60 -4.93
C GLU A 47 19.69 14.73 -5.49
N SER A 48 19.34 13.57 -6.03
CA SER A 48 20.26 12.60 -6.66
C SER A 48 21.15 11.77 -5.72
N GLU A 49 20.99 11.87 -4.40
CA GLU A 49 21.69 11.02 -3.42
C GLU A 49 21.24 9.55 -3.46
N LEU A 50 20.00 9.28 -3.87
CA LEU A 50 19.39 7.96 -3.91
C LEU A 50 19.10 7.50 -5.35
N PRO A 51 19.33 6.21 -5.66
CA PRO A 51 19.04 5.65 -6.96
C PRO A 51 17.54 5.65 -7.24
N VAL A 52 17.17 5.76 -8.52
CA VAL A 52 15.80 5.58 -8.99
C VAL A 52 15.77 4.53 -10.10
N MET A 53 14.68 3.78 -10.18
CA MET A 53 14.51 2.69 -11.13
C MET A 53 13.29 2.93 -12.02
N SER A 54 13.42 2.65 -13.32
CA SER A 54 12.33 2.73 -14.30
C SER A 54 11.39 1.53 -14.26
N GLU A 55 10.29 1.61 -15.02
CA GLU A 55 9.41 0.48 -15.30
C GLU A 55 10.14 -0.72 -15.94
N SER A 56 11.13 -0.46 -16.79
CA SER A 56 11.95 -1.47 -17.49
C SER A 56 13.02 -2.11 -16.60
N GLY A 57 13.26 -1.57 -15.41
CA GLY A 57 14.30 -2.02 -14.48
C GLY A 57 15.66 -1.31 -14.68
N GLN A 58 15.74 -0.30 -15.55
CA GLN A 58 16.91 0.57 -15.66
C GLN A 58 17.07 1.36 -14.35
N VAL A 59 18.30 1.45 -13.85
CA VAL A 59 18.63 2.17 -12.62
C VAL A 59 19.51 3.36 -12.97
N TRP A 60 19.13 4.54 -12.49
CA TRP A 60 19.89 5.78 -12.62
C TRP A 60 20.41 6.24 -11.26
N LYS A 61 21.64 6.75 -11.21
CA LYS A 61 22.31 7.22 -9.98
C LYS A 61 23.04 8.54 -10.21
N GLY A 62 23.15 9.37 -9.17
CA GLY A 62 23.91 10.63 -9.23
C GLY A 62 23.44 11.49 -10.40
N ASP A 63 24.36 11.91 -11.27
CA ASP A 63 24.05 12.80 -12.40
C ASP A 63 23.09 12.16 -13.43
N GLU A 64 23.05 10.82 -13.52
CA GLU A 64 22.14 10.09 -14.41
C GLU A 64 20.66 10.29 -14.03
N ILE A 65 20.36 10.79 -12.83
CA ILE A 65 18.99 11.15 -12.42
C ILE A 65 18.38 12.17 -13.37
N GLN A 66 19.20 12.96 -14.07
CA GLN A 66 18.72 13.83 -15.14
C GLN A 66 18.06 13.04 -16.29
N GLU A 67 18.56 11.85 -16.63
CA GLU A 67 17.93 10.96 -17.62
C GLU A 67 16.59 10.43 -17.11
N ALA A 68 16.50 10.06 -15.83
CA ALA A 68 15.25 9.64 -15.21
C ALA A 68 14.18 10.73 -15.29
N LYS A 69 14.57 12.00 -15.12
CA LYS A 69 13.68 13.15 -15.30
C LYS A 69 13.19 13.24 -16.73
N GLU A 70 14.09 13.21 -17.70
CA GLU A 70 13.72 13.34 -19.12
C GLU A 70 12.90 12.14 -19.62
N HIS A 71 13.17 10.93 -19.10
CA HIS A 71 12.35 9.74 -19.34
C HIS A 71 10.90 9.93 -18.90
N MET A 72 10.63 10.75 -17.89
CA MET A 72 9.26 11.00 -17.38
C MET A 72 8.56 12.19 -18.03
N ILE A 73 9.28 13.02 -18.78
CA ILE A 73 8.75 14.23 -19.44
C ILE A 73 8.26 13.90 -20.86
N ASP A 74 7.21 14.59 -21.26
CA ASP A 74 6.75 14.69 -22.64
C ASP A 74 6.71 16.16 -23.04
N ARG A 75 7.74 16.60 -23.78
CA ARG A 75 7.90 18.01 -24.15
C ARG A 75 6.83 18.50 -25.14
N ALA A 76 6.13 17.60 -25.82
CA ALA A 76 5.07 17.99 -26.74
C ALA A 76 3.76 18.24 -25.97
N ASN A 77 3.47 17.42 -24.96
CA ASN A 77 2.15 17.37 -24.35
C ASN A 77 2.07 17.87 -22.90
N ASP A 78 3.19 17.96 -22.18
CA ASP A 78 3.18 18.36 -20.78
C ASP A 78 3.18 19.89 -20.64
N PRO A 79 2.37 20.46 -19.74
CA PRO A 79 2.35 21.89 -19.53
C PRO A 79 3.64 22.42 -18.90
N GLN A 80 4.11 23.58 -19.38
CA GLN A 80 5.20 24.31 -18.75
C GLN A 80 4.72 25.13 -17.55
N ASN A 81 3.56 25.78 -17.70
CA ASN A 81 2.93 26.64 -16.68
C ASN A 81 1.76 25.92 -15.99
N VAL A 82 1.20 26.54 -14.94
CA VAL A 82 0.11 25.94 -14.12
C VAL A 82 -1.26 25.96 -14.82
N PHE A 83 -1.47 26.91 -15.72
CA PHE A 83 -2.72 27.12 -16.44
C PHE A 83 -2.61 26.76 -17.92
N ASP A 84 -3.73 26.42 -18.54
CA ASP A 84 -3.88 26.25 -19.98
C ASP A 84 -4.15 27.60 -20.68
N ASP A 85 -4.17 27.58 -22.02
CA ASP A 85 -4.40 28.79 -22.86
C ASP A 85 -5.77 29.44 -22.62
N LYS A 86 -6.67 28.78 -21.88
CA LYS A 86 -8.01 29.27 -21.51
C LYS A 86 -8.06 29.74 -20.05
N GLY A 87 -6.92 29.80 -19.35
CA GLY A 87 -6.81 30.23 -17.96
C GLY A 87 -7.31 29.20 -16.95
N LYS A 88 -7.52 27.93 -17.33
CA LYS A 88 -7.93 26.85 -16.42
C LYS A 88 -6.72 26.09 -15.89
N GLU A 89 -6.83 25.57 -14.66
CA GLU A 89 -5.77 24.74 -14.09
C GLU A 89 -5.55 23.48 -14.92
N ASN A 90 -4.27 23.15 -15.13
CA ASN A 90 -3.87 21.98 -15.90
C ASN A 90 -4.28 20.66 -15.24
N LYS A 91 -4.61 19.67 -16.08
CA LYS A 91 -4.80 18.30 -15.62
C LYS A 91 -3.47 17.72 -15.12
N LYS A 92 -3.52 16.87 -14.11
CA LYS A 92 -2.34 16.13 -13.60
C LYS A 92 -1.61 15.39 -14.72
N VAL A 93 -0.29 15.51 -14.75
CA VAL A 93 0.62 14.77 -15.63
C VAL A 93 1.07 13.48 -14.97
N THR A 94 1.38 13.53 -13.67
CA THR A 94 1.80 12.38 -12.88
C THR A 94 0.96 12.20 -11.61
N GLN A 95 1.01 10.99 -11.06
CA GLN A 95 0.45 10.62 -9.77
C GLN A 95 1.54 9.96 -8.93
N ASN A 96 1.78 10.49 -7.74
CA ASN A 96 2.74 9.93 -6.80
C ASN A 96 2.03 8.91 -5.91
N ILE A 97 2.58 7.69 -5.86
CA ILE A 97 2.04 6.55 -5.12
C ILE A 97 3.14 6.04 -4.18
N VAL A 98 2.77 5.71 -2.94
CA VAL A 98 3.69 5.18 -1.93
C VAL A 98 3.26 3.78 -1.52
N PHE A 99 4.22 2.86 -1.51
CA PHE A 99 4.08 1.46 -1.11
C PHE A 99 4.86 1.22 0.17
N SER A 100 4.22 0.69 1.20
CA SER A 100 4.87 0.40 2.48
C SER A 100 4.55 -1.02 2.94
N PRO A 101 5.55 -1.91 3.07
CA PRO A 101 5.39 -3.16 3.78
C PRO A 101 5.35 -2.92 5.30
N PRO A 102 4.81 -3.87 6.08
CA PRO A 102 4.94 -3.82 7.53
C PRO A 102 6.39 -4.04 7.96
N VAL A 103 6.86 -3.28 8.94
CA VAL A 103 8.25 -3.37 9.46
C VAL A 103 8.57 -4.78 9.98
N SER A 104 7.57 -5.47 10.54
CA SER A 104 7.72 -6.85 11.03
C SER A 104 8.07 -7.86 9.93
N ALA A 105 7.71 -7.61 8.68
CA ALA A 105 8.04 -8.50 7.56
C ALA A 105 9.51 -8.41 7.14
N LYS A 106 10.26 -7.37 7.58
CA LYS A 106 11.69 -7.19 7.28
C LYS A 106 12.02 -7.40 5.80
N VAL A 107 11.19 -6.81 4.92
CA VAL A 107 11.35 -6.92 3.47
C VAL A 107 12.68 -6.30 3.06
N LYS A 108 13.46 -7.01 2.24
CA LYS A 108 14.73 -6.51 1.73
C LYS A 108 14.48 -5.40 0.70
N PRO A 109 15.33 -4.35 0.63
CA PRO A 109 15.12 -3.23 -0.29
C PRO A 109 14.92 -3.65 -1.76
N GLU A 110 15.76 -4.56 -2.25
CA GLU A 110 15.73 -5.10 -3.61
C GLU A 110 14.43 -5.83 -3.92
N ASP A 111 13.94 -6.63 -2.96
CA ASP A 111 12.70 -7.36 -3.09
C ASP A 111 11.49 -6.44 -3.06
N LEU A 112 11.55 -5.38 -2.25
CA LEU A 112 10.50 -4.37 -2.17
C LEU A 112 10.39 -3.60 -3.49
N LEU A 113 11.52 -3.07 -4.01
CA LEU A 113 11.59 -2.37 -5.29
C LEU A 113 11.01 -3.22 -6.42
N GLU A 114 11.47 -4.46 -6.53
CA GLU A 114 11.03 -5.37 -7.59
C GLU A 114 9.55 -5.73 -7.48
N SER A 115 9.05 -5.95 -6.25
CA SER A 115 7.62 -6.24 -6.02
C SER A 115 6.73 -5.07 -6.45
N VAL A 116 7.15 -3.84 -6.16
CA VAL A 116 6.43 -2.63 -6.57
C VAL A 116 6.48 -2.46 -8.08
N ARG A 117 7.67 -2.63 -8.69
CA ARG A 117 7.86 -2.54 -10.15
C ARG A 117 6.98 -3.55 -10.89
N LYS A 118 7.02 -4.83 -10.51
CA LYS A 118 6.18 -5.88 -11.11
C LYS A 118 4.69 -5.60 -10.94
N THR A 119 4.26 -5.17 -9.75
CA THR A 119 2.86 -4.84 -9.49
C THR A 119 2.37 -3.72 -10.42
N MET A 120 3.14 -2.64 -10.53
CA MET A 120 2.79 -1.50 -11.37
C MET A 120 2.83 -1.86 -12.85
N HIS A 121 3.86 -2.57 -13.30
CA HIS A 121 4.00 -2.99 -14.69
C HIS A 121 2.89 -3.97 -15.12
N LYS A 122 2.50 -4.92 -14.25
CA LYS A 122 1.38 -5.84 -14.53
C LYS A 122 0.05 -5.10 -14.67
N LYS A 123 -0.20 -4.10 -13.82
CA LYS A 123 -1.44 -3.31 -13.84
C LYS A 123 -1.47 -2.28 -14.98
N TYR A 124 -0.32 -1.72 -15.32
CA TYR A 124 -0.15 -0.61 -16.26
C TYR A 124 1.05 -0.84 -17.19
N PRO A 125 1.00 -1.86 -18.08
CA PRO A 125 2.18 -2.31 -18.85
C PRO A 125 2.71 -1.27 -19.83
N ASN A 126 1.86 -0.39 -20.34
CA ASN A 126 2.22 0.65 -21.32
C ASN A 126 2.56 2.02 -20.69
N HIS A 127 2.52 2.14 -19.36
CA HIS A 127 2.77 3.41 -18.68
C HIS A 127 4.23 3.50 -18.21
N ARG A 128 4.80 4.69 -18.36
CA ARG A 128 6.11 5.03 -17.78
C ARG A 128 5.97 5.35 -16.30
N PHE A 129 6.91 4.87 -15.50
CA PHE A 129 7.01 5.26 -14.10
C PHE A 129 8.44 5.09 -13.59
N VAL A 130 8.80 5.92 -12.63
CA VAL A 130 10.04 5.77 -11.87
C VAL A 130 9.73 5.52 -10.41
N LEU A 131 10.58 4.74 -9.75
CA LEU A 131 10.41 4.37 -8.35
C LEU A 131 11.72 4.46 -7.57
N GLY A 132 11.62 4.76 -6.28
CA GLY A 132 12.77 4.96 -5.39
C GLY A 132 12.48 4.43 -3.99
N TYR A 133 13.49 3.83 -3.35
CA TYR A 133 13.38 3.23 -2.03
C TYR A 133 13.88 4.18 -0.94
N HIS A 134 13.06 4.39 0.08
CA HIS A 134 13.41 5.17 1.28
C HIS A 134 13.36 4.28 2.53
N ASN A 135 14.30 4.50 3.44
CA ASN A 135 14.37 3.80 4.72
C ASN A 135 14.87 4.74 5.81
N ASP A 136 14.01 5.68 6.17
CA ASP A 136 14.37 6.73 7.12
C ASP A 136 14.06 6.28 8.54
N LYS A 137 14.91 6.66 9.49
CA LYS A 137 14.67 6.30 10.91
C LYS A 137 13.31 6.78 11.42
N LYS A 138 12.73 7.82 10.80
CA LYS A 138 11.37 8.33 11.08
C LYS A 138 10.29 7.71 10.21
N GLU A 139 10.63 7.26 9.00
CA GLU A 139 9.69 6.73 8.01
C GLU A 139 10.06 5.28 7.69
N HIS A 140 9.20 4.34 8.09
CA HIS A 140 9.37 2.91 7.82
C HIS A 140 9.72 2.63 6.35
N PRO A 141 10.43 1.53 6.03
CA PRO A 141 10.80 1.18 4.65
C PRO A 141 9.63 1.35 3.69
N HIS A 142 9.82 2.11 2.63
CA HIS A 142 8.78 2.38 1.65
C HIS A 142 9.36 2.70 0.28
N VAL A 143 8.53 2.54 -0.75
CA VAL A 143 8.88 2.88 -2.13
C VAL A 143 7.94 3.98 -2.61
N HIS A 144 8.53 5.05 -3.10
CA HIS A 144 7.86 6.08 -3.88
C HIS A 144 7.79 5.66 -5.33
N VAL A 145 6.67 5.95 -5.99
CA VAL A 145 6.48 5.79 -7.42
C VAL A 145 5.95 7.10 -7.97
N VAL A 146 6.63 7.68 -8.95
CA VAL A 146 6.12 8.75 -9.80
C VAL A 146 5.55 8.11 -11.05
N PHE A 147 4.22 7.97 -11.10
CA PHE A 147 3.52 7.30 -12.18
C PHE A 147 3.02 8.32 -13.22
N ARG A 148 3.35 8.12 -14.51
CA ARG A 148 2.84 8.98 -15.58
C ARG A 148 1.41 8.58 -15.93
N ILE A 149 0.49 9.56 -15.91
CA ILE A 149 -0.94 9.29 -16.13
C ILE A 149 -1.23 8.98 -17.60
N ARG A 150 -0.53 9.62 -18.54
CA ARG A 150 -0.59 9.26 -19.97
C ARG A 150 0.36 8.10 -20.23
N ASP A 151 -0.13 7.05 -20.87
CA ASP A 151 0.71 5.99 -21.42
C ASP A 151 1.44 6.45 -22.69
N ASN A 152 2.19 5.53 -23.30
CA ASN A 152 2.97 5.80 -24.51
C ASN A 152 2.11 6.07 -25.74
N ASP A 153 0.84 5.64 -25.74
CA ASP A 153 -0.13 5.90 -26.81
C ASP A 153 -0.96 7.19 -26.55
N GLY A 154 -0.67 7.90 -25.45
CA GLY A 154 -1.35 9.12 -25.04
C GLY A 154 -2.68 8.90 -24.30
N LYS A 155 -3.09 7.65 -24.08
CA LYS A 155 -4.28 7.30 -23.30
C LYS A 155 -4.02 7.58 -21.82
N ARG A 156 -5.02 8.15 -21.16
CA ARG A 156 -4.93 8.53 -19.74
C ARG A 156 -5.45 7.40 -18.86
N ALA A 157 -4.65 6.98 -17.88
CA ALA A 157 -5.11 6.17 -16.76
C ALA A 157 -6.07 6.96 -15.87
N ASP A 158 -7.09 6.26 -15.37
CA ASP A 158 -8.01 6.76 -14.36
C ASP A 158 -7.88 5.89 -13.10
N ILE A 159 -6.99 6.29 -12.18
CA ILE A 159 -6.70 5.52 -10.97
C ILE A 159 -7.82 5.74 -9.96
N ARG A 160 -8.76 4.78 -9.87
CA ARG A 160 -9.89 4.81 -8.94
C ARG A 160 -9.60 4.01 -7.68
N LYS A 161 -10.54 4.06 -6.72
CA LYS A 161 -10.48 3.26 -5.48
C LYS A 161 -10.36 1.75 -5.75
N LYS A 162 -10.97 1.25 -6.83
CA LYS A 162 -10.88 -0.14 -7.25
C LYS A 162 -9.44 -0.49 -7.67
N ASP A 163 -8.80 0.37 -8.47
CA ASP A 163 -7.42 0.17 -8.91
C ASP A 163 -6.44 0.18 -7.74
N LEU A 164 -6.61 1.09 -6.78
CA LEU A 164 -5.77 1.09 -5.56
C LEU A 164 -5.90 -0.20 -4.75
N ARG A 165 -7.10 -0.82 -4.72
CA ARG A 165 -7.30 -2.13 -4.08
C ARG A 165 -6.57 -3.23 -4.84
N GLU A 166 -6.67 -3.24 -6.16
CA GLU A 166 -6.00 -4.24 -7.00
C GLU A 166 -4.48 -4.10 -6.91
N ILE A 167 -3.95 -2.88 -6.98
CA ILE A 167 -2.52 -2.59 -6.79
C ILE A 167 -2.05 -3.06 -5.42
N ARG A 168 -2.80 -2.77 -4.35
CA ARG A 168 -2.46 -3.25 -2.99
C ARG A 168 -2.47 -4.77 -2.89
N THR A 169 -3.39 -5.43 -3.59
CA THR A 169 -3.48 -6.90 -3.62
C THR A 169 -2.30 -7.49 -4.37
N GLY A 170 -2.02 -6.99 -5.58
CA GLY A 170 -0.87 -7.42 -6.37
C GLY A 170 0.45 -7.21 -5.63
N PHE A 171 0.61 -6.06 -4.95
CA PHE A 171 1.79 -5.81 -4.13
C PHE A 171 1.96 -6.83 -2.99
N CYS A 172 0.87 -7.17 -2.31
CA CYS A 172 0.88 -8.22 -1.29
C CYS A 172 1.21 -9.60 -1.88
N GLU A 173 0.72 -9.92 -3.07
CA GLU A 173 0.98 -11.20 -3.76
C GLU A 173 2.45 -11.30 -4.19
N GLU A 174 3.03 -10.25 -4.77
CA GLU A 174 4.45 -10.20 -5.14
C GLU A 174 5.36 -10.43 -3.92
N LEU A 175 5.06 -9.79 -2.79
CA LEU A 175 5.79 -10.02 -1.54
C LEU A 175 5.62 -11.44 -1.00
N LYS A 176 4.42 -12.00 -1.06
CA LYS A 176 4.17 -13.40 -0.64
C LYS A 176 4.92 -14.41 -1.49
N MET A 177 4.99 -14.20 -2.81
CA MET A 177 5.76 -15.05 -3.72
C MET A 177 7.25 -15.07 -3.39
N LYS A 178 7.76 -13.99 -2.78
CA LYS A 178 9.13 -13.87 -2.26
C LYS A 178 9.30 -14.41 -0.83
N GLY A 179 8.26 -14.98 -0.23
CA GLY A 179 8.29 -15.59 1.09
C GLY A 179 8.00 -14.64 2.26
N TYR A 180 7.52 -13.41 2.00
CA TYR A 180 7.19 -12.48 3.07
C TYR A 180 5.79 -12.69 3.64
N ASP A 181 5.70 -12.66 4.97
CA ASP A 181 4.46 -12.84 5.72
C ASP A 181 3.68 -11.51 5.83
N VAL A 182 2.97 -11.18 4.74
CA VAL A 182 2.18 -9.95 4.60
C VAL A 182 0.72 -10.22 4.23
N LYS A 183 -0.15 -9.21 4.39
CA LYS A 183 -1.60 -9.26 4.14
C LYS A 183 -2.09 -7.98 3.47
N ALA A 184 -3.23 -8.08 2.77
CA ALA A 184 -3.96 -6.95 2.19
C ALA A 184 -5.47 -7.12 2.39
N THR A 185 -5.95 -6.80 3.60
CA THR A 185 -7.35 -6.99 4.00
C THR A 185 -8.23 -5.86 3.45
N HIS A 186 -9.25 -6.20 2.65
CA HIS A 186 -10.14 -5.23 1.98
C HIS A 186 -11.39 -4.81 2.78
N LYS A 187 -11.85 -5.66 3.71
CA LYS A 187 -13.00 -5.38 4.58
C LYS A 187 -12.64 -5.66 6.03
N GLN A 188 -12.99 -4.75 6.94
CA GLN A 188 -13.14 -5.13 8.34
C GLN A 188 -14.27 -6.16 8.42
N GLN A 189 -14.06 -7.29 9.11
CA GLN A 189 -15.14 -8.24 9.39
C GLN A 189 -16.26 -7.51 10.15
N HIS A 190 -17.42 -7.38 9.52
CA HIS A 190 -18.61 -6.83 10.16
C HIS A 190 -18.97 -7.74 11.35
N GLY A 191 -19.16 -7.18 12.54
CA GLY A 191 -19.42 -7.94 13.77
C GLY A 191 -18.19 -8.46 14.52
N LEU A 192 -16.97 -8.40 13.98
CA LEU A 192 -15.76 -8.77 14.74
C LEU A 192 -15.52 -7.81 15.91
N ASN A 193 -15.63 -6.50 15.65
CA ASN A 193 -15.51 -5.50 16.72
C ASN A 193 -16.62 -5.63 17.77
N GLN A 194 -17.84 -6.00 17.37
CA GLN A 194 -18.96 -6.17 18.30
C GLN A 194 -18.79 -7.43 19.15
N SER A 195 -18.48 -8.58 18.54
CA SER A 195 -18.23 -9.84 19.25
C SER A 195 -17.01 -9.78 20.17
N ILE A 196 -15.93 -9.09 19.78
CA ILE A 196 -14.78 -8.82 20.66
C ILE A 196 -15.21 -7.94 21.84
N LYS A 197 -16.01 -6.89 21.59
CA LYS A 197 -16.55 -6.02 22.66
C LYS A 197 -17.45 -6.79 23.63
N ASP A 198 -18.33 -7.66 23.12
CA ASP A 198 -19.26 -8.44 23.93
C ASP A 198 -18.51 -9.46 24.81
N ALA A 199 -17.59 -10.23 24.22
CA ALA A 199 -16.72 -11.15 24.95
C ALA A 199 -15.90 -10.41 26.02
N HIS A 200 -15.35 -9.23 25.68
CA HIS A 200 -14.61 -8.38 26.60
C HIS A 200 -15.47 -7.82 27.74
N LYS A 201 -16.75 -7.49 27.48
CA LYS A 201 -17.68 -6.97 28.49
C LYS A 201 -17.98 -8.03 29.56
N THR A 202 -18.12 -9.29 29.14
CA THR A 202 -18.44 -10.44 30.00
C THR A 202 -17.26 -11.10 30.71
N ALA A 203 -16.01 -10.72 30.40
CA ALA A 203 -14.81 -11.33 30.99
C ALA A 203 -14.50 -10.79 32.42
N PRO A 204 -13.85 -11.60 33.30
CA PRO A 204 -13.40 -11.15 34.63
C PRO A 204 -12.44 -9.95 34.52
N LYS A 205 -12.54 -8.96 35.42
CA LYS A 205 -11.77 -7.69 35.35
C LYS A 205 -10.25 -7.89 35.13
N ARG A 206 -9.66 -8.94 35.72
CA ARG A 206 -8.23 -9.27 35.62
C ARG A 206 -7.79 -9.83 34.26
N GLN A 207 -8.71 -10.32 33.45
CA GLN A 207 -8.42 -11.03 32.19
C GLN A 207 -9.15 -10.42 30.99
N LYS A 208 -9.62 -9.17 31.11
CA LYS A 208 -10.17 -8.40 29.99
C LYS A 208 -9.06 -8.05 29.00
N GLY A 209 -9.25 -8.38 27.72
CA GLY A 209 -8.36 -7.95 26.64
C GLY A 209 -7.23 -8.92 26.27
N VAL A 210 -7.35 -10.21 26.61
CA VAL A 210 -6.38 -11.25 26.23
C VAL A 210 -7.08 -12.40 25.49
N TYR A 211 -6.59 -12.74 24.29
CA TYR A 211 -7.10 -13.80 23.43
C TYR A 211 -5.92 -14.57 22.83
N GLU A 212 -6.12 -15.87 22.59
CA GLU A 212 -5.18 -16.75 21.90
C GLU A 212 -5.72 -17.04 20.49
N VAL A 213 -4.86 -16.97 19.48
CA VAL A 213 -5.21 -17.40 18.12
C VAL A 213 -4.90 -18.89 18.03
N VAL A 214 -5.93 -19.73 17.90
CA VAL A 214 -5.78 -21.19 17.83
C VAL A 214 -5.51 -21.65 16.41
N ASP A 215 -6.20 -21.05 15.44
CA ASP A 215 -6.13 -21.51 14.05
C ASP A 215 -6.51 -20.37 13.08
N VAL A 216 -5.91 -20.39 11.89
CA VAL A 216 -6.21 -19.47 10.79
C VAL A 216 -6.12 -20.24 9.48
N GLY A 217 -7.13 -20.11 8.62
CA GLY A 217 -7.18 -20.92 7.40
C GLY A 217 -8.05 -20.34 6.30
N TYR A 218 -8.19 -21.11 5.22
CA TYR A 218 -9.05 -20.83 4.08
C TYR A 218 -9.79 -22.11 3.72
N ASP A 219 -11.06 -22.18 4.05
CA ASP A 219 -11.89 -23.37 3.80
C ASP A 219 -13.34 -22.97 3.52
N HIS A 220 -14.18 -23.92 3.14
CA HIS A 220 -15.59 -23.71 2.89
C HIS A 220 -16.28 -23.21 4.17
N TYR A 221 -17.19 -22.25 4.04
CA TYR A 221 -17.86 -21.65 5.21
C TYR A 221 -18.44 -22.72 6.13
N GLN A 222 -18.07 -22.67 7.42
CA GLN A 222 -18.50 -23.66 8.42
C GLN A 222 -18.09 -25.11 8.07
N ASN A 223 -17.02 -25.28 7.29
CA ASN A 223 -16.55 -26.57 6.75
C ASN A 223 -17.58 -27.28 5.85
N ASP A 224 -18.55 -26.54 5.31
CA ASP A 224 -19.57 -27.08 4.41
C ASP A 224 -19.10 -26.99 2.96
N LYS A 225 -18.72 -28.12 2.36
CA LYS A 225 -18.17 -28.21 1.00
C LYS A 225 -19.08 -27.62 -0.10
N THR A 226 -20.36 -27.41 0.18
CA THR A 226 -21.31 -26.78 -0.75
C THR A 226 -21.19 -25.25 -0.78
N LYS A 227 -20.54 -24.65 0.23
CA LYS A 227 -20.43 -23.20 0.40
C LYS A 227 -19.09 -22.66 -0.09
N PRO A 228 -19.01 -21.39 -0.54
CA PRO A 228 -17.77 -20.83 -1.03
C PRO A 228 -16.66 -20.91 0.01
N LYS A 229 -15.43 -21.16 -0.44
CA LYS A 229 -14.24 -21.06 0.40
C LYS A 229 -14.01 -19.62 0.82
N GLN A 230 -13.75 -19.44 2.11
CA GLN A 230 -13.47 -18.15 2.70
C GLN A 230 -12.51 -18.29 3.87
N HIS A 231 -11.82 -17.20 4.16
CA HIS A 231 -10.87 -17.17 5.27
C HIS A 231 -11.59 -17.31 6.60
N PHE A 232 -10.96 -18.00 7.55
CA PHE A 232 -11.42 -18.07 8.93
C PHE A 232 -10.28 -17.77 9.93
N ILE A 233 -10.67 -17.29 11.10
CA ILE A 233 -9.81 -17.17 12.27
C ILE A 233 -10.52 -17.81 13.46
N LYS A 234 -9.86 -18.75 14.12
CA LYS A 234 -10.32 -19.36 15.36
C LYS A 234 -9.60 -18.71 16.53
N LEU A 235 -10.37 -18.05 17.40
CA LEU A 235 -9.86 -17.43 18.61
C LEU A 235 -10.31 -18.22 19.83
N LYS A 236 -9.40 -18.45 20.77
CA LYS A 236 -9.69 -19.01 22.09
C LYS A 236 -9.57 -17.92 23.14
N THR A 237 -10.60 -17.85 23.97
CA THR A 237 -10.53 -17.05 25.19
C THR A 237 -9.70 -17.82 26.21
N LEU A 238 -8.61 -17.22 26.71
CA LEU A 238 -7.74 -17.86 27.72
C LEU A 238 -8.49 -18.18 29.04
N ASN A 239 -9.68 -17.60 29.24
CA ASN A 239 -10.42 -17.67 30.50
C ASN A 239 -11.38 -18.87 30.57
N LYS A 240 -12.04 -19.23 29.46
CA LYS A 240 -13.03 -20.31 29.40
C LYS A 240 -12.65 -21.42 28.42
N GLY A 241 -11.53 -21.26 27.72
CA GLY A 241 -11.16 -22.14 26.61
C GLY A 241 -12.16 -22.11 25.44
N VAL A 242 -13.10 -21.16 25.43
CA VAL A 242 -14.13 -21.09 24.39
C VAL A 242 -13.46 -20.68 23.09
N GLU A 243 -13.48 -21.61 22.15
CA GLU A 243 -13.07 -21.40 20.77
C GLU A 243 -14.24 -20.81 19.99
N LYS A 244 -13.96 -19.76 19.22
CA LYS A 244 -14.92 -19.21 18.28
C LYS A 244 -14.24 -19.00 16.94
N THR A 245 -14.79 -19.68 15.92
CA THR A 245 -14.36 -19.54 14.53
C THR A 245 -15.14 -18.41 13.88
N TYR A 246 -14.43 -17.40 13.42
CA TYR A 246 -14.95 -16.28 12.68
C TYR A 246 -14.61 -16.46 11.22
N TRP A 247 -15.63 -16.62 10.40
CA TRP A 247 -15.49 -16.74 8.96
C TRP A 247 -15.63 -15.38 8.30
N GLY A 248 -15.00 -15.19 7.14
CA GLY A 248 -15.31 -14.08 6.24
C GLY A 248 -16.82 -14.06 5.93
N LEU A 249 -17.36 -12.91 5.55
CA LEU A 249 -18.73 -12.85 5.01
C LEU A 249 -18.63 -12.90 3.49
N ILE A 250 -19.21 -13.93 2.87
CA ILE A 250 -19.64 -13.91 1.48
C ILE A 250 -20.86 -12.96 1.42
N LEU A 251 -20.74 -11.87 0.66
CA LEU A 251 -21.93 -11.16 0.16
C LEU A 251 -22.23 -11.77 -1.21
N VAL A 252 -23.23 -12.65 -1.27
CA VAL A 252 -23.96 -12.90 -2.52
C VAL A 252 -25.13 -11.93 -2.53
N SER A 253 -25.02 -10.89 -3.36
CA SER A 253 -26.11 -10.19 -4.04
C SER A 253 -25.50 -9.17 -4.99
#